data_AF-A0A1I5T4E3-F1
#
_entry.id   AF-A0A1I5T4E3-F1
#
_cell.length_a   1.000
_cell.length_b   1.000
_cell.length_c   1.000
_cell.angle_alpha   90.00
_cell.angle_beta   90.00
_cell.angle_gamma   90.00
#
_symmetry.space_group_name_H-M   'P 1'
#
loop_
_entity.id
_entity.type
_entity.pdbx_description
1 polymer ?
#
loop_
_entity_poly.entity_id
_entity_poly.type
_entity_poly.pdbx_seq_one_letter_code
_entity_poly.pdbx_strand_id
1 'polypeptide(L)'
;MPSIPGFGFSGKPSKTGWGSNQIGRAWAVLMQRLGYDRYVSQGGDCGSVISQRMALQNVPGLIGIHVNMPATVPKEIASILAAGGPAPSDLSEDESAAFDALDTFYKDSSAYASMMVTRPQTIGYSLVDSPVGLAAWIYEKFAQWTYSGGKPERVLTRDEMLDDISLYWLTASGTSAAQIYWEDHSNNFNAVDIAKMPVAVTVFPGEIYCAPRSWAERCYHNLVYFSKAENGGHFAAWEQPEIFTREVRAAFRSLR
;
A
#
# COMPACT_ATOMS: atom_id res chain seq x y z
N MET A 1 -2.66 -15.64 3.86
CA MET A 1 -2.09 -14.53 3.06
C MET A 1 -2.43 -14.80 1.60
N PRO A 2 -3.43 -14.13 1.02
CA PRO A 2 -3.79 -14.31 -0.39
C PRO A 2 -2.86 -13.52 -1.32
N SER A 3 -2.54 -14.06 -2.50
CA SER A 3 -2.06 -13.24 -3.61
C SER A 3 -3.24 -12.45 -4.20
N ILE A 4 -3.05 -11.16 -4.47
CA ILE A 4 -4.09 -10.30 -5.07
C ILE A 4 -4.47 -10.86 -6.46
N PRO A 5 -5.75 -10.87 -6.88
CA PRO A 5 -6.13 -11.22 -8.25
C PRO A 5 -5.29 -10.45 -9.28
N GLY A 6 -4.65 -11.16 -10.21
CA GLY A 6 -3.70 -10.59 -11.17
C GLY A 6 -2.23 -10.64 -10.76
N PHE A 7 -1.91 -10.99 -9.50
CA PHE A 7 -0.56 -11.02 -8.96
C PHE A 7 -0.07 -12.46 -8.70
N GLY A 8 1.18 -12.74 -9.07
CA GLY A 8 1.86 -14.00 -8.76
C GLY A 8 1.02 -15.23 -9.12
N PHE A 9 0.79 -16.10 -8.14
CA PHE A 9 0.05 -17.36 -8.32
C PHE A 9 -1.49 -17.21 -8.37
N SER A 10 -2.03 -16.01 -8.12
CA SER A 10 -3.47 -15.80 -8.23
C SER A 10 -3.91 -15.73 -9.69
N GLY A 11 -5.17 -16.11 -9.93
CA GLY A 11 -5.76 -16.04 -11.27
C GLY A 11 -5.70 -14.63 -11.84
N LYS A 12 -5.50 -14.53 -13.16
CA LYS A 12 -5.49 -13.27 -13.91
C LYS A 12 -6.91 -12.96 -14.37
N PRO A 13 -7.55 -11.87 -13.87
CA PRO A 13 -8.90 -11.53 -14.29
C PRO A 13 -9.02 -11.33 -15.81
N SER A 14 -10.04 -11.94 -16.42
CA SER A 14 -10.31 -11.83 -17.86
C SER A 14 -11.31 -10.73 -18.21
N LYS A 15 -11.80 -9.99 -17.22
CA LYS A 15 -12.78 -8.91 -17.33
C LYS A 15 -12.40 -7.79 -16.35
N THR A 16 -12.83 -6.58 -16.67
CA THR A 16 -12.71 -5.43 -15.77
C THR A 16 -13.56 -5.58 -14.50
N GLY A 17 -13.38 -4.68 -13.54
CA GLY A 17 -14.11 -4.64 -12.27
C GLY A 17 -13.37 -5.28 -11.10
N TRP A 18 -12.09 -5.60 -11.26
CA TRP A 18 -11.23 -6.20 -10.21
C TRP A 18 -10.38 -5.18 -9.46
N GLY A 19 -10.96 -4.01 -9.14
CA GLY A 19 -10.36 -3.03 -8.22
C GLY A 19 -10.51 -3.42 -6.75
N SER A 20 -9.91 -2.62 -5.86
CA SER A 20 -9.83 -2.89 -4.43
C SER A 20 -11.18 -3.14 -3.75
N ASN A 21 -12.25 -2.50 -4.24
CA ASN A 21 -13.61 -2.75 -3.73
C ASN A 21 -14.09 -4.19 -3.96
N GLN A 22 -13.85 -4.74 -5.15
CA GLN A 22 -14.24 -6.11 -5.48
C GLN A 22 -13.32 -7.12 -4.80
N ILE A 23 -12.02 -6.83 -4.74
CA ILE A 23 -11.05 -7.67 -4.06
C ILE A 23 -11.37 -7.78 -2.55
N GLY A 24 -11.74 -6.68 -1.89
CA GLY A 24 -12.14 -6.69 -0.48
C GLY A 24 -13.35 -7.60 -0.20
N ARG A 25 -14.37 -7.58 -1.07
CA ARG A 25 -15.50 -8.52 -0.98
C ARG A 25 -15.07 -9.98 -1.23
N ALA A 26 -14.18 -10.21 -2.19
CA ALA A 26 -13.66 -11.54 -2.47
C ALA A 26 -12.87 -12.10 -1.28
N TRP A 27 -12.09 -11.27 -0.59
CA TRP A 27 -11.38 -11.66 0.63
C TRP A 27 -12.33 -11.95 1.79
N ALA A 28 -13.44 -11.23 1.93
CA ALA A 28 -14.46 -11.58 2.92
C ALA A 28 -15.06 -12.97 2.67
N VAL A 29 -15.35 -13.31 1.40
CA VAL A 29 -15.79 -14.65 1.01
C VAL A 29 -14.71 -15.69 1.27
N LEU A 30 -13.43 -15.38 1.03
CA LEU A 30 -12.31 -16.25 1.37
C LEU A 30 -12.28 -16.56 2.87
N MET A 31 -12.40 -15.55 3.73
CA MET A 31 -12.39 -15.72 5.18
C MET A 31 -13.57 -16.57 5.66
N GLN A 32 -14.77 -16.38 5.10
CA GLN A 32 -15.92 -17.24 5.37
C GLN A 32 -15.67 -18.70 4.97
N ARG A 33 -15.09 -18.94 3.79
CA ARG A 33 -14.76 -20.31 3.34
C ARG A 33 -13.69 -20.99 4.18
N LEU A 34 -12.81 -20.21 4.80
CA LEU A 34 -11.82 -20.69 5.77
C LEU A 34 -12.40 -20.90 7.17
N GLY A 35 -13.65 -20.52 7.42
CA GLY A 35 -14.31 -20.67 8.73
C GLY A 35 -13.96 -19.57 9.74
N TYR A 36 -13.49 -18.40 9.29
CA TYR A 36 -13.20 -17.28 10.17
C TYR A 36 -14.41 -16.34 10.31
N ASP A 37 -15.12 -16.45 11.42
CA ASP A 37 -16.25 -15.57 11.75
C ASP A 37 -15.82 -14.22 12.37
N ARG A 38 -14.57 -14.15 12.85
CA ARG A 38 -13.93 -12.93 13.37
C ARG A 38 -12.48 -12.88 12.89
N TYR A 39 -12.10 -11.82 12.19
CA TYR A 39 -10.76 -11.63 11.68
C TYR A 39 -10.38 -10.16 11.55
N VAL A 40 -9.08 -9.90 11.48
CA VAL A 40 -8.51 -8.57 11.18
C VAL A 40 -7.92 -8.56 9.78
N SER A 41 -7.84 -7.38 9.16
CA SER A 41 -7.12 -7.19 7.89
C SER A 41 -5.85 -6.38 8.13
N GLN A 42 -4.75 -6.77 7.50
CA GLN A 42 -3.48 -6.06 7.58
C GLN A 42 -2.97 -5.78 6.16
N GLY A 43 -2.46 -4.58 5.89
CA GLY A 43 -1.76 -4.32 4.63
C GLY A 43 -1.05 -2.97 4.52
N GLY A 44 0.03 -2.96 3.73
CA GLY A 44 0.64 -1.79 3.10
C GLY A 44 0.26 -1.73 1.61
N ASP A 45 0.65 -0.67 0.91
CA ASP A 45 0.40 -0.50 -0.54
C ASP A 45 -1.03 -0.87 -0.99
N CYS A 46 -1.21 -1.63 -2.07
CA CYS A 46 -2.52 -2.13 -2.51
C CYS A 46 -3.27 -2.86 -1.40
N GLY A 47 -2.57 -3.56 -0.50
CA GLY A 47 -3.15 -4.22 0.66
C GLY A 47 -3.76 -3.26 1.68
N SER A 48 -3.20 -2.06 1.85
CA SER A 48 -3.78 -1.01 2.72
C SER A 48 -5.05 -0.45 2.09
N VAL A 49 -5.05 -0.25 0.77
CA VAL A 49 -6.23 0.22 0.03
C VAL A 49 -7.36 -0.80 0.15
N ILE A 50 -7.07 -2.08 -0.10
CA ILE A 50 -8.05 -3.17 0.04
C ILE A 50 -8.57 -3.27 1.48
N SER A 51 -7.68 -3.21 2.49
CA SER A 51 -8.09 -3.25 3.91
C SER A 51 -9.02 -2.09 4.28
N GLN A 52 -8.73 -0.88 3.80
CA GLN A 52 -9.59 0.29 3.99
C GLN A 52 -10.93 0.14 3.27
N ARG A 53 -10.96 -0.42 2.04
CA ARG A 53 -12.22 -0.75 1.34
C ARG A 53 -13.04 -1.77 2.12
N MET A 54 -12.42 -2.81 2.67
CA MET A 54 -13.11 -3.79 3.51
C MET A 54 -13.73 -3.15 4.76
N ALA A 55 -13.02 -2.22 5.40
CA ALA A 55 -13.53 -1.46 6.55
C ALA A 55 -14.72 -0.56 6.18
N LEU A 56 -14.61 0.20 5.08
CA LEU A 56 -15.70 1.05 4.57
C LEU A 56 -16.95 0.23 4.21
N GLN A 57 -16.75 -0.95 3.65
CA GLN A 57 -17.83 -1.88 3.28
C GLN A 57 -18.43 -2.62 4.47
N ASN A 58 -17.80 -2.56 5.66
CA ASN A 58 -18.15 -3.37 6.83
C ASN A 58 -18.32 -4.86 6.48
N VAL A 59 -17.34 -5.43 5.77
CA VAL A 59 -17.46 -6.81 5.31
C VAL A 59 -17.66 -7.79 6.49
N PRO A 60 -18.47 -8.86 6.33
CA PRO A 60 -18.80 -9.75 7.44
C PRO A 60 -17.56 -10.37 8.10
N GLY A 61 -17.54 -10.37 9.44
CA GLY A 61 -16.47 -10.96 10.24
C GLY A 61 -15.23 -10.07 10.44
N LEU A 62 -15.10 -8.95 9.72
CA LEU A 62 -14.00 -8.02 9.95
C LEU A 62 -14.22 -7.25 11.27
N ILE A 63 -13.24 -7.34 12.18
CA ILE A 63 -13.29 -6.69 13.50
C ILE A 63 -12.30 -5.53 13.66
N GLY A 64 -11.41 -5.31 12.70
CA GLY A 64 -10.46 -4.21 12.70
C GLY A 64 -9.43 -4.32 11.58
N ILE A 65 -8.75 -3.21 11.28
CA ILE A 65 -7.67 -3.16 10.29
C ILE A 65 -6.38 -2.60 10.87
N HIS A 66 -5.24 -3.05 10.37
CA HIS A 66 -3.91 -2.45 10.59
C HIS A 66 -3.30 -2.08 9.25
N VAL A 67 -2.89 -0.82 9.09
CA VAL A 67 -2.28 -0.33 7.86
C VAL A 67 -0.95 0.34 8.12
N ASN A 68 0.01 0.11 7.23
CA ASN A 68 1.33 0.77 7.27
C ASN A 68 1.57 1.75 6.12
N MET A 69 0.58 1.94 5.25
CA MET A 69 0.51 3.02 4.25
C MET A 69 -0.94 3.55 4.23
N PRO A 70 -1.37 4.31 5.25
CA PRO A 70 -2.77 4.71 5.40
C PRO A 70 -3.15 5.75 4.33
N ALA A 71 -4.44 5.85 3.97
CA ALA A 71 -4.92 6.88 3.05
C ALA A 71 -5.49 8.06 3.85
N THR A 72 -4.64 9.05 4.16
CA THR A 72 -4.97 10.14 5.11
C THR A 72 -4.83 11.55 4.56
N VAL A 73 -4.36 11.72 3.33
CA VAL A 73 -4.05 13.04 2.76
C VAL A 73 -5.34 13.86 2.61
N PRO A 74 -5.49 15.00 3.32
CA PRO A 74 -6.69 15.81 3.24
C PRO A 74 -6.94 16.35 1.83
N LYS A 75 -8.21 16.55 1.48
CA LYS A 75 -8.61 16.99 0.13
C LYS A 75 -7.96 18.31 -0.28
N GLU A 76 -7.87 19.25 0.66
CA GLU A 76 -7.23 20.54 0.50
C GLU A 76 -5.73 20.39 0.17
N ILE A 77 -5.02 19.49 0.85
CA ILE A 77 -3.61 19.19 0.59
C ILE A 77 -3.42 18.50 -0.76
N ALA A 78 -4.24 17.48 -1.04
CA ALA A 78 -4.20 16.78 -2.32
C ALA A 78 -4.43 17.72 -3.51
N SER A 79 -5.32 18.72 -3.36
CA SER A 79 -5.61 19.71 -4.41
C SER A 79 -4.41 20.64 -4.67
N ILE A 80 -3.69 21.04 -3.62
CA ILE A 80 -2.49 21.87 -3.74
C ILE A 80 -1.36 21.09 -4.43
N LEU A 81 -1.11 19.85 -3.99
CA LEU A 81 -0.12 18.96 -4.59
C LEU A 81 -0.40 18.72 -6.08
N ALA A 82 -1.65 18.44 -6.44
CA ALA A 82 -2.06 18.25 -7.83
C ALA A 82 -1.87 19.51 -8.69
N ALA A 83 -1.95 20.71 -8.09
CA ALA A 83 -1.69 21.98 -8.77
C ALA A 83 -0.21 22.38 -8.77
N GLY A 84 0.67 21.62 -8.13
CA GLY A 84 2.08 21.99 -7.92
C GLY A 84 2.26 23.26 -7.06
N GLY A 85 1.30 23.52 -6.16
CA GLY A 85 1.31 24.68 -5.27
C GLY A 85 2.26 24.51 -4.08
N PRO A 86 2.61 25.60 -3.38
CA PRO A 86 3.46 25.55 -2.19
C PRO A 86 2.71 24.95 -0.99
N ALA A 87 3.47 24.41 -0.03
CA ALA A 87 2.93 23.97 1.26
C ALA A 87 2.20 25.13 1.98
N PRO A 88 1.01 24.89 2.55
CA PRO A 88 0.37 25.86 3.44
C PRO A 88 1.26 26.23 4.63
N SER A 89 1.25 27.52 5.01
CA SER A 89 2.11 28.04 6.08
C SER A 89 1.69 27.62 7.49
N ASP A 90 0.48 27.08 7.64
CA ASP A 90 -0.12 26.67 8.91
C ASP A 90 0.03 25.17 9.20
N LEU A 91 0.71 24.41 8.33
CA LEU A 91 1.04 23.00 8.61
C LEU A 91 1.97 22.88 9.81
N SER A 92 1.70 21.90 10.67
CA SER A 92 2.67 21.46 11.67
C SER A 92 3.92 20.85 11.03
N GLU A 93 5.00 20.66 11.80
CA GLU A 93 6.25 20.08 11.29
C GLU A 93 6.04 18.70 10.65
N ASP A 94 5.29 17.81 11.30
CA ASP A 94 4.96 16.48 10.77
C ASP A 94 4.14 16.58 9.47
N GLU A 95 3.22 17.53 9.36
CA GLU A 95 2.37 17.72 8.18
C GLU A 95 3.14 18.36 7.02
N SER A 96 4.05 19.28 7.31
CA SER A 96 4.96 19.86 6.32
C SER A 96 5.88 18.77 5.76
N ALA A 97 6.47 17.94 6.63
CA ALA A 97 7.31 16.83 6.19
C ALA A 97 6.53 15.82 5.31
N ALA A 98 5.28 15.52 5.67
CA ALA A 98 4.40 14.69 4.86
C ALA A 98 4.06 15.35 3.51
N PHE A 99 3.80 16.65 3.49
CA PHE A 99 3.57 17.42 2.26
C PHE A 99 4.79 17.34 1.34
N ASP A 100 5.98 17.63 1.84
CA ASP A 100 7.22 17.68 1.07
C ASP A 100 7.58 16.30 0.49
N ALA A 101 7.37 15.22 1.28
CA ALA A 101 7.56 13.85 0.82
C ALA A 101 6.60 13.51 -0.33
N LEU A 102 5.31 13.87 -0.21
CA LEU A 102 4.32 13.64 -1.26
C LEU A 102 4.60 14.47 -2.51
N ASP A 103 4.99 15.74 -2.37
CA ASP A 103 5.36 16.62 -3.48
C ASP A 103 6.53 16.04 -4.28
N THR A 104 7.56 15.57 -3.58
CA THR A 104 8.72 14.87 -4.17
C THR A 104 8.27 13.59 -4.87
N PHE A 105 7.41 12.78 -4.25
CA PHE A 105 6.88 11.56 -4.86
C PHE A 105 6.13 11.83 -6.17
N TYR A 106 5.23 12.81 -6.19
CA TYR A 106 4.45 13.12 -7.40
C TYR A 106 5.33 13.66 -8.53
N LYS A 107 6.34 14.48 -8.22
CA LYS A 107 7.26 15.04 -9.22
C LYS A 107 8.21 13.99 -9.80
N ASP A 108 8.80 13.16 -8.95
CA ASP A 108 9.97 12.37 -9.35
C ASP A 108 9.74 10.86 -9.39
N SER A 109 8.69 10.36 -8.74
CA SER A 109 8.59 8.93 -8.38
C SER A 109 7.30 8.23 -8.84
N SER A 110 6.31 9.00 -9.28
CA SER A 110 4.95 8.52 -9.59
C SER A 110 4.72 8.08 -11.05
N ALA A 111 5.74 8.18 -11.91
CA ALA A 111 5.62 7.91 -13.35
C ALA A 111 5.23 6.45 -13.67
N TYR A 112 5.74 5.48 -12.90
CA TYR A 112 5.37 4.06 -13.04
C TYR A 112 3.86 3.87 -12.85
N ALA A 113 3.28 4.48 -11.81
CA ALA A 113 1.86 4.42 -11.50
C ALA A 113 1.05 5.14 -12.58
N SER A 114 1.48 6.32 -13.04
CA SER A 114 0.82 7.06 -14.13
C SER A 114 0.72 6.21 -15.41
N MET A 115 1.76 5.44 -15.71
CA MET A 115 1.76 4.50 -16.84
C MET A 115 0.84 3.31 -16.63
N MET A 116 0.81 2.72 -15.43
CA MET A 116 -0.06 1.58 -15.13
C MET A 116 -1.54 1.98 -14.99
N VAL A 117 -1.84 3.18 -14.50
CA VAL A 117 -3.21 3.73 -14.42
C VAL A 117 -3.79 3.90 -15.81
N THR A 118 -2.98 4.29 -16.80
CA THR A 118 -3.50 4.69 -18.12
C THR A 118 -3.25 3.65 -19.21
N ARG A 119 -2.16 2.89 -19.16
CA ARG A 119 -1.74 1.97 -20.23
C ARG A 119 -1.10 0.70 -19.66
N PRO A 120 -1.77 -0.02 -18.74
CA PRO A 120 -1.20 -1.21 -18.10
C PRO A 120 -0.84 -2.31 -19.12
N GLN A 121 -1.67 -2.45 -20.17
CA GLN A 121 -1.42 -3.42 -21.24
C GLN A 121 -0.16 -3.06 -22.06
N THR A 122 0.07 -1.77 -22.34
CA THR A 122 1.20 -1.32 -23.13
C THR A 122 2.53 -1.59 -22.43
N ILE A 123 2.66 -1.17 -21.17
CA ILE A 123 3.87 -1.47 -20.38
C ILE A 123 3.99 -2.98 -20.10
N GLY A 124 2.84 -3.65 -19.96
CA GLY A 124 2.76 -5.08 -19.73
C GLY A 124 3.51 -5.92 -20.78
N TYR A 125 3.48 -5.54 -22.06
CA TYR A 125 4.22 -6.25 -23.11
C TYR A 125 5.72 -6.32 -22.81
N SER A 126 6.35 -5.20 -22.45
CA SER A 126 7.78 -5.20 -22.13
C SER A 126 8.11 -5.93 -20.83
N LEU A 127 7.20 -5.86 -19.84
CA LEU A 127 7.39 -6.53 -18.54
C LEU A 127 7.24 -8.06 -18.61
N VAL A 128 6.58 -8.58 -19.64
CA VAL A 128 6.41 -10.03 -19.84
C VAL A 128 7.38 -10.59 -20.87
N ASP A 129 7.88 -9.77 -21.81
CA ASP A 129 8.82 -10.21 -22.85
C ASP A 129 10.29 -10.16 -22.41
N SER A 130 10.66 -9.20 -21.53
CA SER A 130 12.05 -9.00 -21.13
C SER A 130 12.26 -9.21 -19.62
N PRO A 131 13.03 -10.24 -19.19
CA PRO A 131 13.31 -10.46 -17.77
C PRO A 131 14.18 -9.33 -17.19
N VAL A 132 15.07 -8.75 -17.99
CA VAL A 132 15.87 -7.58 -17.58
C VAL A 132 14.98 -6.34 -17.44
N GLY A 133 14.01 -6.16 -18.34
CA GLY A 133 13.04 -5.07 -18.27
C GLY A 133 12.17 -5.16 -17.01
N LEU A 134 11.65 -6.35 -16.70
CA LEU A 134 10.90 -6.61 -15.48
C LEU A 134 11.76 -6.40 -14.22
N ALA A 135 12.98 -6.96 -14.20
CA ALA A 135 13.88 -6.83 -13.07
C ALA A 135 14.22 -5.36 -12.78
N ALA A 136 14.53 -4.57 -13.81
CA ALA A 136 14.81 -3.14 -13.65
C ALA A 136 13.58 -2.37 -13.12
N TRP A 137 12.39 -2.70 -13.62
CA TRP A 137 11.13 -2.06 -13.22
C TRP A 137 10.80 -2.27 -11.74
N ILE A 138 11.04 -3.48 -11.22
CA ILE A 138 10.79 -3.82 -9.81
C ILE A 138 11.96 -3.36 -8.92
N TYR A 139 13.20 -3.60 -9.35
CA TYR A 139 14.39 -3.29 -8.55
C TYR A 139 14.52 -1.79 -8.22
N GLU A 140 14.11 -0.91 -9.15
CA GLU A 140 14.07 0.53 -8.88
C GLU A 140 13.21 0.85 -7.64
N LYS A 141 12.10 0.13 -7.43
CA LYS A 141 11.25 0.29 -6.24
C LYS A 141 11.91 -0.24 -4.97
N PHE A 142 12.66 -1.33 -5.05
CA PHE A 142 13.49 -1.75 -3.91
C PHE A 142 14.49 -0.65 -3.55
N ALA A 143 15.20 -0.10 -4.54
CA ALA A 143 16.19 0.93 -4.28
C ALA A 143 15.57 2.21 -3.70
N GLN A 144 14.40 2.62 -4.19
CA GLN A 144 13.76 3.85 -3.79
C GLN A 144 12.97 3.74 -2.47
N TRP A 145 12.27 2.65 -2.26
CA TRP A 145 11.25 2.54 -1.20
C TRP A 145 11.69 1.74 0.03
N THR A 146 12.85 1.09 -0.04
CA THR A 146 13.49 0.55 1.17
C THR A 146 14.15 1.67 1.98
N TYR A 147 14.18 1.54 3.30
CA TYR A 147 14.90 2.45 4.18
C TYR A 147 16.39 2.11 4.24
N SER A 148 17.02 2.13 3.07
CA SER A 148 18.41 1.69 2.85
C SER A 148 19.36 2.81 2.40
N GLY A 149 18.79 3.99 2.11
CA GLY A 149 19.51 5.12 1.52
C GLY A 149 19.91 4.88 0.07
N GLY A 150 19.00 4.30 -0.74
CA GLY A 150 19.22 4.05 -2.17
C GLY A 150 20.04 2.80 -2.49
N LYS A 151 20.25 1.90 -1.51
CA LYS A 151 21.08 0.69 -1.64
C LYS A 151 20.34 -0.50 -1.03
N PRO A 152 19.37 -1.10 -1.73
CA PRO A 152 18.45 -2.06 -1.16
C PRO A 152 19.17 -3.29 -0.59
N GLU A 153 20.36 -3.64 -1.09
CA GLU A 153 21.20 -4.72 -0.58
C GLU A 153 21.62 -4.58 0.90
N ARG A 154 21.47 -3.38 1.48
CA ARG A 154 21.72 -3.15 2.91
C ARG A 154 20.63 -3.72 3.81
N VAL A 155 19.44 -3.97 3.26
CA VAL A 155 18.26 -4.40 4.03
C VAL A 155 17.57 -5.62 3.44
N LEU A 156 17.69 -5.86 2.14
CA LEU A 156 17.21 -7.06 1.44
C LEU A 156 18.39 -7.77 0.79
N THR A 157 18.48 -9.09 0.91
CA THR A 157 19.48 -9.86 0.17
C THR A 157 19.15 -9.88 -1.32
N ARG A 158 20.17 -10.20 -2.13
CA ARG A 158 19.98 -10.34 -3.58
C ARG A 158 19.02 -11.47 -3.93
N ASP A 159 19.10 -12.59 -3.21
CA ASP A 159 18.25 -13.75 -3.47
C ASP A 159 16.79 -13.43 -3.13
N GLU A 160 16.53 -12.75 -2.02
CA GLU A 160 15.19 -12.24 -1.67
C GLU A 160 14.60 -11.36 -2.79
N MET A 161 15.35 -10.36 -3.27
CA MET A 161 14.89 -9.51 -4.36
C MET A 161 14.67 -10.30 -5.67
N LEU A 162 15.54 -11.27 -5.97
CA LEU A 162 15.41 -12.12 -7.15
C LEU A 162 14.23 -13.08 -7.05
N ASP A 163 13.87 -13.56 -5.86
CA ASP A 163 12.71 -14.41 -5.63
C ASP A 163 11.40 -13.66 -5.95
N ASP A 164 11.26 -12.42 -5.49
CA ASP A 164 10.10 -11.57 -5.84
C ASP A 164 10.05 -11.29 -7.35
N ILE A 165 11.16 -10.84 -7.95
CA ILE A 165 11.24 -10.61 -9.41
C ILE A 165 10.90 -11.90 -10.19
N SER A 166 11.42 -13.04 -9.75
CA SER A 166 11.19 -14.33 -10.38
C SER A 166 9.74 -14.78 -10.27
N LEU A 167 9.05 -14.47 -9.16
CA LEU A 167 7.62 -14.72 -9.02
C LEU A 167 6.83 -14.02 -10.13
N TYR A 168 7.10 -12.73 -10.39
CA TYR A 168 6.42 -12.00 -11.46
C TYR A 168 6.78 -12.52 -12.86
N TRP A 169 8.05 -12.89 -13.06
CA TRP A 169 8.55 -13.42 -14.33
C TRP A 169 7.91 -14.77 -14.66
N LEU A 170 8.03 -15.75 -13.78
CA LEU A 170 7.62 -17.13 -14.00
C LEU A 170 6.09 -17.29 -14.08
N THR A 171 5.35 -16.39 -13.44
CA THR A 171 3.89 -16.34 -13.54
C THR A 171 3.40 -15.45 -14.68
N ALA A 172 4.30 -14.75 -15.37
CA ALA A 172 4.01 -13.74 -16.39
C ALA A 172 2.96 -12.72 -15.89
N SER A 173 3.08 -12.28 -14.64
CA SER A 173 2.08 -11.43 -13.97
C SER A 173 2.36 -9.94 -14.07
N GLY A 174 3.43 -9.50 -14.74
CA GLY A 174 3.75 -8.07 -14.90
C GLY A 174 2.61 -7.25 -15.52
N THR A 175 1.96 -7.77 -16.58
CA THR A 175 0.79 -7.11 -17.18
C THR A 175 -0.44 -7.17 -16.27
N SER A 176 -0.75 -8.34 -15.71
CA SER A 176 -1.98 -8.53 -14.95
C SER A 176 -1.96 -7.83 -13.59
N ALA A 177 -0.80 -7.71 -12.96
CA ALA A 177 -0.62 -6.94 -11.74
C ALA A 177 -0.83 -5.44 -12.00
N ALA A 178 -0.32 -4.92 -13.13
CA ALA A 178 -0.50 -3.53 -13.52
C ALA A 178 -1.99 -3.13 -13.69
N GLN A 179 -2.88 -4.09 -14.00
CA GLN A 179 -4.30 -3.82 -14.19
C GLN A 179 -4.97 -3.26 -12.93
N ILE A 180 -4.45 -3.53 -11.72
CA ILE A 180 -5.05 -2.97 -10.50
C ILE A 180 -5.01 -1.42 -10.50
N TYR A 181 -3.95 -0.83 -11.05
CA TYR A 181 -3.83 0.63 -11.18
C TYR A 181 -4.86 1.20 -12.15
N TRP A 182 -5.18 0.45 -13.20
CA TRP A 182 -6.28 0.80 -14.11
C TRP A 182 -7.65 0.56 -13.47
N GLU A 183 -7.82 -0.38 -12.55
CA GLU A 183 -9.11 -0.56 -11.88
C GLU A 183 -9.33 0.51 -10.79
N ASP A 184 -8.27 0.85 -10.05
CA ASP A 184 -8.26 1.83 -8.97
C ASP A 184 -7.67 3.18 -9.44
N HIS A 185 -8.43 3.94 -10.21
CA HIS A 185 -8.01 5.25 -10.74
C HIS A 185 -7.94 6.39 -9.70
N SER A 186 -8.36 6.13 -8.46
CA SER A 186 -8.28 7.14 -7.40
C SER A 186 -6.87 7.21 -6.82
N ASN A 187 -6.43 8.41 -6.46
CA ASN A 187 -5.19 8.56 -5.72
C ASN A 187 -5.29 7.83 -4.36
N ASN A 188 -4.43 6.82 -4.17
CA ASN A 188 -4.46 5.90 -3.03
C ASN A 188 -4.07 6.54 -1.69
N PHE A 189 -3.53 7.76 -1.71
CA PHE A 189 -3.19 8.52 -0.51
C PHE A 189 -4.33 9.39 0.00
N ASN A 190 -5.36 9.64 -0.82
CA ASN A 190 -6.46 10.52 -0.46
C ASN A 190 -7.20 10.02 0.78
N ALA A 191 -7.49 10.94 1.70
CA ALA A 191 -8.25 10.69 2.92
C ALA A 191 -9.54 9.89 2.66
N VAL A 192 -9.75 8.88 3.49
CA VAL A 192 -11.02 8.14 3.60
C VAL A 192 -11.73 8.49 4.91
N ASP A 193 -13.01 8.17 5.01
CA ASP A 193 -13.82 8.40 6.21
C ASP A 193 -14.31 7.06 6.79
N ILE A 194 -13.60 6.52 7.79
CA ILE A 194 -13.92 5.26 8.46
C ILE A 194 -14.49 5.56 9.85
N ALA A 195 -15.82 5.58 9.92
CA ALA A 195 -16.56 6.05 11.10
C ALA A 195 -16.57 5.09 12.31
N LYS A 196 -16.52 3.77 12.10
CA LYS A 196 -16.80 2.79 13.18
C LYS A 196 -15.73 1.72 13.36
N MET A 197 -15.15 1.23 12.26
CA MET A 197 -14.20 0.13 12.30
C MET A 197 -12.97 0.50 13.12
N PRO A 198 -12.50 -0.34 14.07
CA PRO A 198 -11.21 -0.15 14.69
C PRO A 198 -10.09 -0.09 13.65
N VAL A 199 -9.34 1.00 13.64
CA VAL A 199 -8.19 1.19 12.74
C VAL A 199 -6.93 1.31 13.59
N ALA A 200 -5.88 0.62 13.17
CA ALA A 200 -4.54 0.75 13.69
C ALA A 200 -3.59 1.21 12.59
N VAL A 201 -2.65 2.09 12.93
CA VAL A 201 -1.65 2.62 11.99
C VAL A 201 -0.26 2.47 12.58
N THR A 202 0.67 1.98 11.78
CA THR A 202 2.11 2.09 12.07
C THR A 202 2.78 2.84 10.92
N VAL A 203 3.44 3.95 11.25
CA VAL A 203 4.18 4.78 10.29
C VAL A 203 5.65 4.35 10.31
N PHE A 204 6.15 3.88 9.18
CA PHE A 204 7.55 3.55 8.98
C PHE A 204 8.32 4.75 8.41
N PRO A 205 9.55 5.04 8.89
CA PRO A 205 10.27 6.26 8.53
C PRO A 205 10.70 6.34 7.05
N GLY A 206 10.76 5.20 6.35
CA GLY A 206 11.05 5.14 4.91
C GLY A 206 9.83 4.89 4.01
N GLU A 207 8.60 5.05 4.53
CA GLU A 207 7.40 5.02 3.69
C GLU A 207 7.35 6.24 2.76
N ILE A 208 6.61 6.15 1.64
CA ILE A 208 6.43 7.22 0.64
C ILE A 208 6.08 8.56 1.29
N TYR A 209 5.26 8.52 2.34
CA TYR A 209 5.08 9.64 3.25
C TYR A 209 4.84 9.15 4.68
N CYS A 210 5.34 9.90 5.66
CA CYS A 210 5.07 9.63 7.06
C CYS A 210 3.73 10.26 7.44
N ALA A 211 2.66 9.45 7.46
CA ALA A 211 1.32 9.95 7.77
C ALA A 211 1.25 10.67 9.13
N PRO A 212 0.89 11.97 9.15
CA PRO A 212 0.70 12.70 10.40
C PRO A 212 -0.46 12.12 11.21
N ARG A 213 -0.31 12.11 12.54
CA ARG A 213 -1.39 11.64 13.43
C ARG A 213 -2.64 12.50 13.30
N SER A 214 -2.49 13.82 13.15
CA SER A 214 -3.59 14.77 12.91
C SER A 214 -4.45 14.39 11.70
N TRP A 215 -3.81 13.96 10.61
CA TRP A 215 -4.50 13.52 9.40
C TRP A 215 -5.19 12.17 9.61
N ALA A 216 -4.54 11.23 10.29
CA ALA A 216 -5.12 9.94 10.62
C ALA A 216 -6.38 10.06 11.50
N GLU A 217 -6.35 10.92 12.53
CA GLU A 217 -7.48 11.16 13.44
C GLU A 217 -8.68 11.81 12.73
N ARG A 218 -8.47 12.56 11.65
CA ARG A 218 -9.56 13.07 10.79
C ARG A 218 -10.24 11.99 9.97
N CYS A 219 -9.52 10.92 9.62
CA CYS A 219 -9.98 9.85 8.73
C CYS A 219 -10.56 8.66 9.50
N TYR A 220 -10.01 8.37 10.67
CA TYR A 220 -10.25 7.15 11.43
C TYR A 220 -10.84 7.48 12.81
N HIS A 221 -12.17 7.51 12.90
CA HIS A 221 -12.90 7.93 14.11
C HIS A 221 -12.78 6.93 15.28
N ASN A 222 -12.27 5.73 15.00
CA ASN A 222 -11.94 4.70 15.99
C ASN A 222 -10.49 4.23 15.81
N LEU A 223 -9.55 5.18 15.92
CA LEU A 223 -8.11 4.92 15.86
C LEU A 223 -7.62 4.29 17.17
N VAL A 224 -7.56 2.95 17.21
CA VAL A 224 -7.24 2.18 18.43
C VAL A 224 -5.73 2.06 18.68
N TYR A 225 -4.90 2.35 17.68
CA TYR A 225 -3.46 2.32 17.78
C TYR A 225 -2.83 3.22 16.71
N PHE A 226 -1.85 4.02 17.12
CA PHE A 226 -1.04 4.83 16.21
C PHE A 226 0.39 4.84 16.73
N SER A 227 1.34 4.43 15.90
CA SER A 227 2.75 4.31 16.26
C SER A 227 3.65 4.80 15.13
N LYS A 228 4.83 5.32 15.48
CA LYS A 228 5.92 5.60 14.56
C LYS A 228 7.02 4.57 14.85
N ALA A 229 7.34 3.72 13.88
CA ALA A 229 8.37 2.70 14.01
C ALA A 229 9.77 3.33 13.98
N GLU A 230 10.73 2.69 14.64
CA GLU A 230 12.10 3.20 14.74
C GLU A 230 12.94 2.96 13.47
N ASN A 231 12.51 2.07 12.58
CA ASN A 231 13.24 1.68 11.38
C ASN A 231 12.30 1.03 10.35
N GLY A 232 12.72 0.96 9.09
CA GLY A 232 12.04 0.29 7.98
C GLY A 232 11.39 1.25 6.98
N GLY A 233 11.21 0.78 5.75
CA GLY A 233 10.59 1.51 4.66
C GLY A 233 9.20 0.98 4.27
N HIS A 234 8.89 1.10 2.99
CA HIS A 234 7.61 0.68 2.40
C HIS A 234 7.38 -0.83 2.54
N PHE A 235 8.44 -1.64 2.44
CA PHE A 235 8.36 -3.10 2.55
C PHE A 235 8.50 -3.54 4.02
N ALA A 236 7.74 -2.90 4.92
CA ALA A 236 7.87 -2.99 6.38
C ALA A 236 8.08 -4.41 6.94
N ALA A 237 7.24 -5.37 6.52
CA ALA A 237 7.33 -6.77 6.98
C ALA A 237 8.57 -7.51 6.46
N TRP A 238 9.08 -7.10 5.29
CA TRP A 238 10.25 -7.68 4.66
C TRP A 238 11.55 -7.08 5.21
N GLU A 239 11.59 -5.75 5.36
CA GLU A 239 12.76 -5.02 5.84
C GLU A 239 12.97 -5.20 7.35
N GLN A 240 11.90 -5.22 8.15
CA GLN A 240 11.96 -5.21 9.60
C GLN A 240 10.93 -6.17 10.23
N PRO A 241 11.08 -7.49 10.03
CA PRO A 241 10.06 -8.47 10.43
C PRO A 241 9.76 -8.47 11.94
N GLU A 242 10.76 -8.23 12.80
CA GLU A 242 10.57 -8.16 14.25
C GLU A 242 9.79 -6.92 14.68
N ILE A 243 10.13 -5.75 14.11
CA ILE A 243 9.42 -4.49 14.37
C ILE A 243 7.98 -4.63 13.90
N PHE A 244 7.78 -5.04 12.64
CA PHE A 244 6.46 -5.26 12.07
C PHE A 244 5.61 -6.21 12.92
N THR A 245 6.18 -7.34 13.36
CA THR A 245 5.48 -8.31 14.21
C THR A 245 5.08 -7.71 15.56
N ARG A 246 5.96 -6.92 16.20
CA ARG A 246 5.67 -6.25 17.48
C ARG A 246 4.54 -5.24 17.32
N GLU A 247 4.59 -4.43 16.27
CA GLU A 247 3.60 -3.42 15.94
C GLU A 247 2.22 -4.04 15.69
N VAL A 248 2.12 -5.08 14.84
CA VAL A 248 0.87 -5.81 14.59
C VAL A 248 0.31 -6.46 15.86
N ARG A 249 1.17 -7.02 16.72
CA ARG A 249 0.75 -7.59 18.02
C ARG A 249 0.23 -6.52 18.98
N ALA A 250 0.85 -5.34 19.01
CA ALA A 250 0.41 -4.22 19.84
C ALA A 250 -0.93 -3.66 19.33
N ALA A 251 -1.02 -3.42 18.02
CA ALA A 251 -2.20 -2.90 17.33
C ALA A 251 -3.48 -3.69 17.62
N PHE A 252 -3.39 -5.03 17.57
CA PHE A 252 -4.56 -5.89 17.77
C PHE A 252 -4.74 -6.40 19.20
N ARG A 253 -3.95 -5.92 20.18
CA ARG A 253 -4.05 -6.39 21.56
C ARG A 253 -5.44 -6.17 22.17
N SER A 254 -6.11 -5.06 21.84
CA SER A 254 -7.45 -4.73 22.33
C SER A 254 -8.58 -5.49 21.62
N LEU A 255 -8.30 -6.20 20.52
CA LEU A 255 -9.29 -6.91 19.70
C LEU A 255 -9.25 -8.44 19.86
N ARG A 256 -8.26 -8.95 20.60
CA ARG A 256 -8.08 -10.39 20.88
C ARG A 256 -9.00 -10.88 21.97
#